data_AF-A2HQ75-F1
#
_entry.id   AF-A2HQ75-F1
#
_cell.length_a   1.000
_cell.length_b   1.000
_cell.length_c   1.000
_cell.angle_alpha   90.00
_cell.angle_beta   90.00
_cell.angle_gamma   90.00
#
_symmetry.space_group_name_H-M   'P 1'
#
loop_
_entity.id
_entity.type
_entity.pdbx_description
1 polymer ?
#
loop_
_entity_poly.entity_id
_entity_poly.type
_entity_poly.pdbx_seq_one_letter_code
_entity_poly.pdbx_strand_id
1 'polypeptide(L)'
;VGKILDSIDKKVHEKLDEEELEDTVENAKPLFEEEVRKMHEKQIEHEREICSGYRDSPYELDQWEQEDLKREFREYELAKITLEAAEKKLKVWGRFVQKYCE
;
A
#
# COMPACT_ATOMS: atom_id res chain seq x y z
N VAL A 1 8.41 -11.38 -21.57
CA VAL A 1 8.24 -12.61 -20.77
C VAL A 1 9.30 -13.65 -21.12
N GLY A 2 9.45 -14.09 -22.38
CA GLY A 2 10.46 -15.08 -22.79
C GLY A 2 11.88 -14.83 -22.22
N LYS A 3 12.48 -13.66 -22.49
CA LYS A 3 13.82 -13.30 -21.97
C LYS A 3 13.98 -13.38 -20.44
N ILE A 4 12.90 -13.20 -19.68
CA ILE A 4 12.94 -13.28 -18.21
C ILE A 4 12.95 -14.75 -17.79
N LEU A 5 12.10 -15.58 -18.40
CA LEU A 5 12.09 -17.02 -18.18
C LEU A 5 13.41 -17.66 -18.59
N ASP A 6 13.98 -17.29 -19.75
CA ASP A 6 15.28 -17.79 -20.22
C ASP A 6 16.41 -17.45 -19.23
N SER A 7 16.33 -16.28 -18.58
CA SER A 7 17.30 -15.84 -17.57
C SER A 7 17.15 -16.61 -16.25
N ILE A 8 15.91 -16.87 -15.82
CA ILE A 8 15.62 -17.67 -14.62
C ILE A 8 16.09 -19.12 -14.85
N ASP A 9 15.75 -19.69 -15.99
CA ASP A 9 16.12 -21.04 -16.40
C ASP A 9 17.65 -21.24 -16.35
N LYS A 10 18.40 -20.32 -16.97
CA LYS A 10 19.87 -20.33 -16.90
C LYS A 10 20.41 -20.31 -15.48
N LYS A 11 19.84 -19.46 -14.61
CA LYS A 11 20.28 -19.35 -13.20
C LYS A 11 19.93 -20.59 -12.36
N VAL A 12 18.82 -21.25 -12.65
CA VAL A 12 18.45 -22.49 -11.97
C VAL A 12 19.46 -23.57 -12.30
N HIS A 13 19.84 -23.73 -13.57
CA HIS A 13 20.88 -24.67 -13.98
C HIS A 13 22.26 -24.33 -13.38
N GLU A 14 22.64 -23.06 -13.34
CA GLU A 14 23.89 -22.64 -12.68
C GLU A 14 23.93 -23.02 -11.19
N LYS A 15 22.83 -22.85 -10.45
CA LYS A 15 22.77 -23.25 -9.04
C LYS A 15 22.76 -24.76 -8.83
N LEU A 16 22.10 -25.51 -9.72
CA LEU A 16 22.14 -26.97 -9.67
C LEU A 16 23.58 -27.49 -9.83
N ASP A 17 24.34 -26.89 -10.76
CA ASP A 17 25.76 -27.20 -10.96
C ASP A 17 26.61 -26.80 -9.73
N GLU A 18 26.38 -25.63 -9.14
CA GLU A 18 27.09 -25.16 -7.94
C GLU A 18 26.85 -26.04 -6.70
N GLU A 19 25.62 -26.55 -6.53
CA GLU A 19 25.24 -27.41 -5.40
C GLU A 19 25.47 -28.90 -5.66
N GLU A 20 26.04 -29.27 -6.82
CA GLU A 20 26.24 -30.65 -7.27
C GLU A 20 24.93 -31.49 -7.24
N LEU A 21 23.79 -30.85 -7.55
CA LEU A 21 22.49 -31.48 -7.58
C LEU A 21 22.17 -32.00 -8.97
N GLU A 22 21.60 -33.21 -9.06
CA GLU A 22 21.08 -33.70 -10.34
C GLU A 22 19.96 -32.80 -10.85
N ASP A 23 19.99 -32.49 -12.15
CA ASP A 23 18.99 -31.71 -12.85
C ASP A 23 17.68 -32.49 -12.98
N THR A 24 16.93 -32.48 -11.89
CA THR A 24 15.63 -33.12 -11.76
C THR A 24 14.60 -32.07 -11.37
N VAL A 25 13.34 -32.33 -11.73
CA VAL A 25 12.23 -31.41 -11.44
C VAL A 25 12.12 -31.11 -9.94
N GLU A 26 12.38 -32.10 -9.09
CA GLU A 26 12.29 -31.95 -7.63
C GLU A 26 13.37 -30.99 -7.08
N ASN A 27 14.56 -30.97 -7.68
CA ASN A 27 15.66 -30.07 -7.27
C ASN A 27 15.53 -28.69 -7.93
N ALA A 28 15.10 -28.63 -9.20
CA ALA A 28 14.99 -27.38 -9.95
C ALA A 28 13.83 -26.50 -9.49
N LYS A 29 12.71 -27.11 -9.07
CA LYS A 29 11.51 -26.38 -8.63
C LYS A 29 11.74 -25.43 -7.45
N PRO A 30 12.37 -25.84 -6.33
CA PRO A 30 12.62 -24.92 -5.22
C PRO A 30 13.57 -23.77 -5.61
N LEU A 31 14.58 -24.04 -6.46
CA LEU A 31 15.50 -23.02 -6.96
C LEU A 31 14.80 -22.01 -7.89
N PHE A 32 13.87 -22.49 -8.72
CA PHE A 32 13.03 -21.65 -9.57
C PHE A 32 12.12 -20.74 -8.73
N GLU A 33 11.42 -21.31 -7.75
CA GLU A 33 10.56 -20.54 -6.84
C GLU A 33 11.36 -19.49 -6.05
N GLU A 34 12.58 -19.83 -5.62
CA GLU A 34 13.49 -18.90 -4.95
C GLU A 34 13.92 -17.74 -5.86
N GLU A 35 14.27 -18.03 -7.12
CA GLU A 35 14.72 -17.02 -8.08
C GLU A 35 13.57 -16.10 -8.52
N VAL A 36 12.36 -16.65 -8.72
CA VAL A 36 11.15 -15.88 -8.98
C VAL A 36 10.80 -14.99 -7.78
N ARG A 37 10.97 -15.48 -6.55
CA ARG A 37 10.72 -14.70 -5.34
C ARG A 37 11.66 -13.51 -5.23
N LYS A 38 12.94 -13.64 -5.60
CA LYS A 38 13.91 -12.52 -5.65
C LYS A 38 13.50 -11.43 -6.64
N MET A 39 12.78 -11.79 -7.70
CA MET A 39 12.19 -10.80 -8.62
C MET A 39 10.94 -10.13 -8.06
N HIS A 40 10.25 -10.79 -7.14
CA HIS A 40 9.05 -10.28 -6.46
C HIS A 40 9.38 -9.42 -5.23
N GLU A 41 10.54 -9.64 -4.60
CA GLU A 41 11.06 -8.76 -3.56
C GLU A 41 11.20 -7.34 -4.14
N LYS A 42 10.52 -6.39 -3.47
CA LYS A 42 10.25 -5.07 -4.02
C LYS A 42 11.55 -4.44 -4.51
N GLN A 43 11.62 -4.16 -5.81
CA GLN A 43 12.68 -3.34 -6.40
C GLN A 43 12.49 -1.86 -6.01
N ILE A 44 12.35 -1.58 -4.71
CA ILE A 44 12.16 -0.24 -4.14
C ILE A 44 13.26 0.70 -4.65
N GLU A 45 14.49 0.21 -4.76
CA GLU A 45 15.62 0.99 -5.28
C GLU A 45 15.44 1.34 -6.76
N HIS A 46 14.99 0.39 -7.59
CA HIS A 46 14.73 0.65 -9.01
C HIS A 46 13.53 1.57 -9.23
N GLU A 47 12.46 1.38 -8.44
CA GLU A 47 11.28 2.25 -8.47
C GLU A 47 11.64 3.69 -8.03
N ARG A 48 12.50 3.84 -7.03
CA ARG A 48 13.05 5.15 -6.59
C ARG A 48 13.97 5.78 -7.64
N GLU A 49 14.77 4.98 -8.34
CA GLU A 49 15.68 5.47 -9.39
C GLU A 49 14.92 5.96 -10.64
N ILE A 50 13.80 5.33 -10.97
CA ILE A 50 12.96 5.69 -12.14
C ILE A 50 11.98 6.84 -11.81
N CYS A 51 11.48 6.92 -10.58
CA CYS A 51 10.55 7.96 -10.16
C CYS A 51 11.28 9.29 -9.93
N SER A 52 11.52 10.03 -11.01
CA SER A 52 11.98 11.42 -10.95
C SER A 52 10.79 12.38 -10.81
N GLY A 53 10.58 12.91 -9.60
CA GLY A 53 9.54 13.91 -9.31
C GLY A 53 9.25 14.06 -7.81
N TYR A 54 8.53 15.12 -7.42
CA TYR A 54 8.17 15.43 -6.01
C TYR A 54 7.34 14.37 -5.27
N ARG A 55 6.89 13.32 -5.98
CA ARG A 55 6.39 12.08 -5.39
C ARG A 55 7.55 11.12 -5.20
N ASP A 56 8.30 11.32 -4.11
CA ASP A 56 9.46 10.49 -3.74
C ASP A 56 9.09 9.01 -3.49
N SER A 57 7.80 8.67 -3.41
CA SER A 57 7.30 7.31 -3.32
C SER A 57 5.87 7.19 -3.88
N PRO A 58 5.55 6.15 -4.68
CA PRO A 58 4.17 5.85 -5.06
C PRO A 58 3.34 5.28 -3.89
N TYR A 59 3.99 4.91 -2.77
CA TYR A 59 3.34 4.32 -1.61
C TYR A 59 3.17 5.28 -0.43
N GLU A 60 3.70 6.51 -0.54
CA GLU A 60 3.65 7.51 0.53
C GLU A 60 3.13 8.83 -0.02
N LEU A 61 2.44 9.59 0.83
CA LEU A 61 1.97 10.93 0.49
C LEU A 61 3.14 11.91 0.55
N ASP A 62 3.19 12.84 -0.40
CA ASP A 62 4.15 13.94 -0.32
C ASP A 62 3.83 14.92 0.82
N GLN A 63 4.75 15.82 1.13
CA GLN A 63 4.60 16.74 2.25
C GLN A 63 3.30 17.57 2.17
N TRP A 64 2.94 18.04 0.98
CA TRP A 64 1.75 18.87 0.78
C TRP A 64 0.48 18.03 0.91
N GLU A 65 0.46 16.84 0.31
CA GLU A 65 -0.63 15.88 0.45
C GLU A 65 -0.85 15.49 1.93
N GLN A 66 0.22 15.31 2.70
CA GLN A 66 0.13 15.05 4.14
C GLN A 66 -0.41 16.25 4.92
N GLU A 67 0.03 17.47 4.60
CA GLU A 67 -0.45 18.69 5.24
C GLU A 67 -1.93 18.95 4.94
N ASP A 68 -2.36 18.67 3.71
CA ASP A 68 -3.75 18.78 3.29
C ASP A 68 -4.63 17.78 4.02
N LEU A 69 -4.23 16.50 4.05
CA LEU A 69 -4.94 15.47 4.80
C LEU A 69 -5.07 15.82 6.29
N LYS A 70 -4.01 16.36 6.90
CA LYS A 70 -4.05 16.83 8.30
C LYS A 70 -5.02 18.01 8.47
N ARG A 71 -5.13 18.90 7.49
CA ARG A 71 -6.11 20.01 7.51
C ARG A 71 -7.52 19.47 7.43
N GLU A 72 -7.83 18.65 6.44
CA GLU A 72 -9.16 18.04 6.26
C GLU A 72 -9.60 17.28 7.52
N PHE A 73 -8.69 16.50 8.12
CA PHE A 73 -9.00 15.76 9.34
C PHE A 73 -9.38 16.67 10.51
N ARG A 74 -8.69 17.81 10.67
CA ARG A 74 -9.01 18.80 11.71
C ARG A 74 -10.38 19.44 11.47
N GLU A 75 -10.69 19.78 10.22
CA GLU A 75 -11.99 20.35 9.86
C GLU A 75 -13.13 19.37 10.11
N TYR A 76 -12.93 18.08 9.79
CA TYR A 76 -13.88 17.02 10.11
C TYR A 76 -14.14 16.88 11.61
N GLU A 77 -13.08 16.84 12.44
CA GLU A 77 -13.24 16.74 13.90
C GLU A 77 -13.96 17.96 14.48
N LEU A 78 -13.68 19.16 13.98
CA LEU A 78 -14.45 20.36 14.36
C LEU A 78 -15.92 20.23 13.95
N ALA A 79 -16.21 19.80 12.73
CA ALA A 79 -17.58 19.60 12.26
C ALA A 79 -18.33 18.59 13.13
N LYS A 80 -17.67 17.48 13.50
CA LYS A 80 -18.23 16.47 14.40
C LYS A 80 -18.58 17.04 15.77
N ILE A 81 -17.69 17.84 16.37
CA ILE A 81 -17.98 18.50 17.66
C ILE A 81 -19.18 19.44 17.52
N THR A 82 -19.25 20.22 16.44
CA THR A 82 -20.39 21.13 16.22
C THR A 82 -21.70 20.38 16.02
N LEU A 83 -21.67 19.24 15.34
CA LEU A 83 -22.83 18.37 15.15
C LEU A 83 -23.31 17.80 16.49
N GLU A 84 -22.40 17.24 17.31
CA GLU A 84 -22.74 16.73 18.64
C GLU A 84 -23.34 17.83 19.54
N ALA A 85 -22.81 19.05 19.46
CA ALA A 85 -23.36 20.19 20.19
C ALA A 85 -24.78 20.57 19.70
N ALA A 86 -25.01 20.54 18.39
CA ALA A 86 -26.31 20.78 17.79
C ALA A 86 -27.32 19.69 18.20
N GLU A 87 -26.93 18.41 18.18
CA GLU A 87 -27.77 17.30 18.62
C GLU A 87 -28.15 17.42 20.10
N LYS A 88 -27.20 17.80 20.97
CA LYS A 88 -27.48 18.05 22.40
C LYS A 88 -28.52 19.17 22.57
N LYS A 89 -28.38 20.27 21.83
CA LYS A 89 -29.36 21.37 21.84
C LYS A 89 -30.72 20.89 21.34
N LEU A 90 -30.75 20.13 20.25
CA LEU A 90 -31.98 19.59 19.68
C LEU A 90 -32.69 18.63 20.64
N LYS A 91 -31.98 17.79 21.39
CA LYS A 91 -32.57 16.94 22.44
C LYS A 91 -33.23 17.76 23.55
N VAL A 92 -32.62 18.87 23.97
CA VAL A 92 -33.20 19.78 24.97
C VAL A 92 -34.44 20.46 24.40
N TRP A 93 -34.36 20.91 23.15
CA TRP A 93 -35.40 21.70 22.50
C TRP A 93 -36.52 20.83 21.92
N GLY A 94 -36.29 19.54 21.74
CA GLY A 94 -37.22 18.59 21.12
C GLY A 94 -38.57 18.53 21.85
N ARG A 95 -38.57 18.67 23.17
CA ARG A 95 -39.80 18.79 23.97
C ARG A 95 -40.62 20.04 23.64
N PHE A 96 -39.95 21.13 23.28
CA PHE A 96 -40.60 22.38 22.88
C PHE A 96 -41.04 22.32 21.42
N VAL A 97 -40.24 21.76 20.52
CA VAL A 97 -40.61 21.54 19.11
C VAL A 97 -41.88 20.67 19.04
N GLN A 98 -41.94 19.58 19.79
CA GLN A 98 -43.14 18.73 19.85
C GLN A 98 -44.37 19.47 20.41
N LYS A 99 -44.17 20.44 21.30
CA LYS A 99 -45.25 21.22 21.92
C LYS A 99 -45.80 22.35 21.02
N TYR A 100 -44.98 22.87 20.10
CA TYR A 100 -45.31 24.06 19.30
C TYR A 100 -45.38 23.81 17.78
N CYS A 101 -45.01 22.61 17.32
CA CYS A 101 -45.09 22.22 15.91
C CYS A 101 -46.12 21.10 15.64
N GLU A 102 -46.77 20.57 16.67
CA GLU A 102 -48.04 19.82 16.58
C GLU A 102 -49.22 20.76 16.83
#